data_AF-A0A6B0YTG6-F1
#
_entry.id   AF-A0A6B0YTG6-F1
#
_cell.length_a   1.000
_cell.length_b   1.000
_cell.length_c   1.000
_cell.angle_alpha   90.00
_cell.angle_beta   90.00
_cell.angle_gamma   90.00
#
_symmetry.space_group_name_H-M   'P 1'
#
loop_
_entity.id
_entity.type
_entity.pdbx_description
1 polymer ?
#
loop_
_entity_poly.entity_id
_entity_poly.type
_entity_poly.pdbx_seq_one_letter_code
_entity_poly.pdbx_strand_id
1 'polypeptide(L)'
;MTILTATSVAQTSTERWKASLYAALAAAVVSLLMVLLKGVPVVGALLGIVIGAAPIVGYDFARNALGESWRPVIGGLIGNVFFVIGVALPGVFTEDFGFVVTGLPISILTAILWPIVVGAMSQNQSIWKLLLASLIGLVLGYVVAFFAAGQDPTSWPNLAAILFWAVWGGTVGAALSAWSK
;
A
#
# COMPACT_ATOMS: atom_id res chain seq x y z
N MET A 1 -37.69 33.85 16.98
CA MET A 1 -37.58 32.78 15.96
C MET A 1 -36.12 32.71 15.57
N THR A 2 -35.36 31.79 16.16
CA THR A 2 -33.91 31.69 15.94
C THR A 2 -33.68 30.78 14.75
N ILE A 3 -33.16 31.33 13.65
CA ILE A 3 -32.81 30.57 12.46
C ILE A 3 -31.50 29.84 12.78
N LEU A 4 -31.56 28.52 12.94
CA LEU A 4 -30.38 27.67 12.99
C LEU A 4 -29.88 27.50 11.56
N THR A 5 -28.85 28.26 11.19
CA THR A 5 -28.14 28.04 9.93
C THR A 5 -27.39 26.72 10.04
N ALA A 6 -27.84 25.69 9.34
CA ALA A 6 -27.07 24.48 9.16
C ALA A 6 -25.81 24.82 8.36
N THR A 7 -24.68 24.98 9.03
CA THR A 7 -23.37 24.89 8.40
C THR A 7 -23.22 23.46 7.89
N SER A 8 -23.44 23.25 6.60
CA SER A 8 -22.89 22.08 5.94
C SER A 8 -21.37 22.20 6.04
N VAL A 9 -20.77 21.38 6.90
CA VAL A 9 -19.33 21.18 6.89
C VAL A 9 -19.02 20.62 5.51
N ALA A 10 -18.46 21.44 4.62
CA ALA A 10 -17.89 20.98 3.37
C ALA A 10 -16.69 20.11 3.75
N GLN A 11 -16.91 18.81 3.98
CA GLN A 11 -15.84 17.84 3.88
C GLN A 11 -15.29 18.00 2.47
N THR A 12 -14.05 18.46 2.34
CA THR A 12 -13.29 18.39 1.09
C THR A 12 -13.12 16.91 0.76
N SER A 13 -14.17 16.33 0.17
CA SER A 13 -14.20 14.93 -0.24
C SER A 13 -13.24 14.82 -1.41
N THR A 14 -12.03 14.34 -1.15
CA THR A 14 -11.13 13.93 -2.23
C THR A 14 -11.90 12.97 -3.12
N GLU A 15 -11.95 13.23 -4.42
CA GLU A 15 -12.62 12.34 -5.35
C GLU A 15 -11.99 10.94 -5.25
N ARG A 16 -12.82 9.94 -4.93
CA ARG A 16 -12.38 8.57 -4.59
C ARG A 16 -11.50 7.94 -5.66
N TRP A 17 -11.80 8.21 -6.92
CA TRP A 17 -11.03 7.69 -8.05
C TRP A 17 -9.62 8.33 -8.12
N LYS A 18 -9.47 9.62 -7.78
CA LYS A 18 -8.16 10.28 -7.71
C LYS A 18 -7.32 9.66 -6.60
N ALA A 19 -7.90 9.53 -5.41
CA ALA A 19 -7.24 8.90 -4.27
C ALA A 19 -6.74 7.48 -4.59
N SER A 20 -7.59 6.68 -5.25
CA SER A 20 -7.21 5.36 -5.75
C SER A 20 -6.07 5.43 -6.76
N LEU A 21 -6.19 6.27 -7.79
CA LEU A 21 -5.20 6.37 -8.86
C LEU A 21 -3.82 6.80 -8.34
N TYR A 22 -3.74 7.85 -7.52
CA TYR A 22 -2.46 8.32 -7.00
C TYR A 22 -1.81 7.33 -6.03
N ALA A 23 -2.60 6.64 -5.20
CA ALA A 23 -2.10 5.58 -4.33
C ALA A 23 -1.59 4.37 -5.14
N ALA A 24 -2.29 4.00 -6.21
CA ALA A 24 -1.86 2.96 -7.14
C ALA A 24 -0.55 3.34 -7.84
N LEU A 25 -0.45 4.57 -8.35
CA LEU A 25 0.74 5.07 -9.02
C LEU A 25 1.94 5.14 -8.08
N ALA A 26 1.77 5.64 -6.85
CA ALA A 26 2.83 5.69 -5.86
C ALA A 26 3.38 4.28 -5.56
N ALA A 27 2.48 3.31 -5.34
CA ALA A 27 2.89 1.92 -5.11
C ALA A 27 3.54 1.28 -6.34
N ALA A 28 3.00 1.54 -7.54
CA ALA A 28 3.54 1.05 -8.80
C ALA A 28 4.96 1.57 -9.05
N VAL A 29 5.22 2.86 -8.80
CA VAL A 29 6.55 3.46 -8.99
C VAL A 29 7.56 2.85 -8.04
N VAL A 30 7.22 2.66 -6.77
CA VAL A 30 8.13 2.02 -5.81
C VAL A 30 8.40 0.56 -6.21
N SER A 31 7.37 -0.18 -6.61
CA SER A 31 7.52 -1.55 -7.11
C SER A 31 8.36 -1.62 -8.38
N LEU A 32 8.17 -0.70 -9.33
CA LEU A 32 9.00 -0.61 -10.53
C LEU A 32 10.47 -0.38 -10.17
N LEU A 33 10.77 0.50 -9.22
CA LEU A 33 12.14 0.69 -8.74
C LEU A 33 12.72 -0.57 -8.11
N MET A 34 11.90 -1.36 -7.39
CA MET A 34 12.34 -2.65 -6.84
C MET A 34 12.70 -3.64 -7.96
N VAL A 35 11.92 -3.66 -9.05
CA VAL A 35 12.20 -4.51 -10.21
C VAL A 35 13.44 -4.04 -10.98
N LEU A 36 13.58 -2.74 -11.22
CA LEU A 36 14.70 -2.16 -11.98
C LEU A 36 16.03 -2.26 -11.24
N LEU A 37 15.99 -2.20 -9.91
CA LEU A 37 17.18 -2.25 -9.05
C LEU A 37 17.36 -3.63 -8.41
N LYS A 38 16.75 -4.67 -8.99
CA LYS A 38 16.96 -6.06 -8.59
C LYS A 38 18.45 -6.39 -8.68
N GLY A 39 19.00 -6.98 -7.62
CA GLY A 39 20.43 -7.24 -7.48
C GLY A 39 21.21 -6.20 -6.66
N VAL A 40 20.58 -5.11 -6.19
CA VAL A 40 21.14 -4.22 -5.16
C VAL A 40 20.40 -4.46 -3.84
N PRO A 41 20.93 -5.32 -2.95
CA PRO A 41 20.14 -5.87 -1.85
C PRO A 41 19.62 -4.80 -0.87
N VAL A 42 20.50 -3.90 -0.44
CA VAL A 42 20.16 -2.81 0.49
C VAL A 42 19.04 -1.92 -0.08
N VAL A 43 19.06 -1.65 -1.38
CA VAL A 43 18.05 -0.81 -2.04
C VAL A 43 16.70 -1.53 -2.10
N GLY A 44 16.69 -2.82 -2.40
CA GLY A 44 15.47 -3.64 -2.36
C GLY A 44 14.80 -3.64 -1.00
N ALA A 45 15.57 -3.78 0.09
CA ALA A 45 15.05 -3.70 1.46
C ALA A 45 14.48 -2.31 1.80
N LEU A 46 15.18 -1.24 1.43
CA LEU A 46 14.71 0.14 1.65
C LEU A 46 13.41 0.42 0.88
N LEU A 47 13.33 0.01 -0.39
CA LEU A 47 12.12 0.17 -1.19
C LEU A 47 10.96 -0.70 -0.67
N GLY A 48 11.25 -1.88 -0.12
CA GLY A 48 10.29 -2.72 0.59
C GLY A 48 9.72 -2.09 1.86
N ILE A 49 10.45 -1.16 2.50
CA ILE A 49 9.89 -0.32 3.58
C ILE A 49 9.00 0.75 2.96
N VAL A 50 9.50 1.45 1.94
CA VAL A 50 8.83 2.59 1.28
C VAL A 50 7.49 2.19 0.66
N ILE A 51 7.35 0.96 0.13
CA ILE A 51 6.10 0.48 -0.47
C ILE A 51 4.93 0.50 0.52
N GLY A 52 5.21 0.40 1.83
CA GLY A 52 4.19 0.49 2.88
C GLY A 52 3.68 1.91 3.10
N ALA A 53 4.48 2.93 2.82
CA ALA A 53 4.05 4.32 2.88
C ALA A 53 3.38 4.79 1.58
N ALA A 54 3.63 4.11 0.46
CA ALA A 54 3.23 4.56 -0.87
C ALA A 54 1.73 4.86 -1.02
N PRO A 55 0.79 4.03 -0.52
CA PRO A 55 -0.65 4.32 -0.65
C PRO A 55 -1.08 5.57 0.12
N ILE A 56 -0.46 5.83 1.27
CA ILE A 56 -0.74 7.00 2.12
C ILE A 56 -0.22 8.26 1.44
N VAL A 57 1.01 8.21 0.93
CA VAL A 57 1.63 9.33 0.20
C VAL A 57 0.83 9.67 -1.06
N GLY A 58 0.39 8.67 -1.82
CA GLY A 58 -0.48 8.88 -2.98
C GLY A 58 -1.84 9.46 -2.60
N TYR A 59 -2.46 9.00 -1.52
CA TYR A 59 -3.70 9.56 -1.00
C TYR A 59 -3.54 11.04 -0.56
N ASP A 60 -2.46 11.35 0.17
CA ASP A 60 -2.16 12.70 0.62
C ASP A 60 -1.87 13.64 -0.57
N PHE A 61 -1.18 13.15 -1.61
CA PHE A 61 -1.00 13.88 -2.86
C PHE A 61 -2.35 14.19 -3.52
N ALA A 62 -3.24 13.19 -3.63
CA ALA A 62 -4.54 13.34 -4.26
C ALA A 62 -5.45 14.39 -3.61
N ARG A 63 -5.25 14.64 -2.30
CA ARG A 63 -6.03 15.61 -1.53
C ARG A 63 -5.30 16.93 -1.29
N ASN A 64 -4.13 17.15 -1.90
CA ASN A 64 -3.26 18.31 -1.69
C ASN A 64 -2.82 18.51 -0.23
N ALA A 65 -2.57 17.42 0.50
CA ALA A 65 -2.24 17.42 1.92
C ALA A 65 -0.91 16.74 2.23
N LEU A 66 -0.01 16.68 1.25
CA LEU A 66 1.31 16.10 1.46
C LEU A 66 2.05 16.84 2.56
N GLY A 67 2.49 16.07 3.55
CA GLY A 67 3.24 16.59 4.69
C GLY A 67 2.39 17.21 5.80
N GLU A 68 1.06 17.27 5.68
CA GLU A 68 0.17 17.71 6.76
C GLU A 68 0.25 16.77 7.97
N SER A 69 0.33 15.46 7.72
CA SER A 69 0.41 14.45 8.77
C SER A 69 1.40 13.35 8.41
N TRP A 70 2.52 13.30 9.12
CA TRP A 70 3.57 12.31 8.88
C TRP A 70 3.34 10.99 9.63
N ARG A 71 2.48 11.00 10.66
CA ARG A 71 2.23 9.83 11.50
C ARG A 71 1.72 8.63 10.69
N PRO A 72 0.73 8.75 9.79
CA PRO A 72 0.28 7.60 8.99
C PRO A 72 1.36 7.10 8.03
N VAL A 73 2.19 7.99 7.47
CA VAL A 73 3.32 7.64 6.60
C VAL A 73 4.33 6.80 7.37
N ILE A 74 4.74 7.25 8.56
CA ILE A 74 5.62 6.50 9.47
C ILE A 74 5.00 5.14 9.82
N GLY A 75 3.69 5.13 10.06
CA GLY A 75 2.95 3.91 10.32
C GLY A 75 3.00 2.93 9.15
N GLY A 76 2.97 3.44 7.91
CA GLY A 76 3.10 2.64 6.70
C GLY A 76 4.50 2.03 6.55
N LEU A 77 5.55 2.80 6.87
CA LEU A 77 6.93 2.31 6.87
C LEU A 77 7.14 1.20 7.92
N ILE A 78 6.70 1.44 9.16
CA ILE A 78 6.84 0.47 10.27
C ILE A 78 5.96 -0.76 10.03
N GLY A 79 4.73 -0.55 9.57
CA GLY A 79 3.75 -1.61 9.34
C GLY A 79 4.20 -2.64 8.30
N ASN A 80 5.18 -2.30 7.47
CA ASN A 80 5.72 -3.18 6.44
C ASN A 80 6.96 -4.00 6.86
N VAL A 81 7.32 -3.97 8.16
CA VAL A 81 8.51 -4.65 8.68
C VAL A 81 8.50 -6.16 8.40
N PHE A 82 7.34 -6.83 8.47
CA PHE A 82 7.25 -8.26 8.20
C PHE A 82 7.51 -8.60 6.73
N PHE A 83 7.02 -7.79 5.81
CA PHE A 83 7.34 -7.93 4.39
C PHE A 83 8.83 -7.79 4.14
N VAL A 84 9.47 -6.83 4.80
CA VAL A 84 10.92 -6.63 4.70
C VAL A 84 11.66 -7.86 5.22
N ILE A 85 11.30 -8.38 6.39
CA ILE A 85 11.95 -9.57 6.99
C ILE A 85 11.74 -10.83 6.16
N GLY A 86 10.55 -11.02 5.61
CA GLY A 86 10.16 -12.31 5.02
C GLY A 86 10.16 -12.41 3.51
N VAL A 87 10.14 -11.27 2.80
CA VAL A 87 10.13 -11.21 1.33
C VAL A 87 11.31 -10.42 0.81
N ALA A 88 11.51 -9.19 1.29
CA ALA A 88 12.56 -8.33 0.75
C ALA A 88 13.97 -8.80 1.15
N LEU A 89 14.22 -9.07 2.44
CA LEU A 89 15.53 -9.48 2.97
C LEU A 89 15.98 -10.87 2.51
N PRO A 90 15.14 -11.90 2.37
CA PRO A 90 15.59 -13.14 1.74
C PRO A 90 16.03 -12.91 0.29
N GLY A 91 15.26 -12.11 -0.47
CA GLY A 91 15.64 -11.64 -1.82
C GLY A 91 16.84 -10.68 -1.88
N VAL A 92 17.37 -10.25 -0.73
CA VAL A 92 18.68 -9.56 -0.60
C VAL A 92 19.83 -10.58 -0.66
N PHE A 93 19.60 -11.81 -0.22
CA PHE A 93 20.60 -12.88 -0.15
C PHE A 93 20.42 -13.94 -1.25
N THR A 94 19.33 -13.86 -2.03
CA THR A 94 19.03 -14.76 -3.15
C THR A 94 18.76 -13.98 -4.43
N GLU A 95 19.16 -14.53 -5.57
CA GLU A 95 18.95 -13.93 -6.90
C GLU A 95 17.46 -13.83 -7.27
N ASP A 96 16.62 -14.62 -6.59
CA ASP A 96 15.18 -14.59 -6.70
C ASP A 96 14.58 -13.54 -5.77
N PHE A 97 14.13 -12.41 -6.35
CA PHE A 97 13.17 -11.54 -5.68
C PHE A 97 11.80 -12.23 -5.66
N GLY A 98 11.67 -13.33 -4.93
CA GLY A 98 10.59 -14.29 -5.12
C GLY A 98 9.50 -14.20 -4.06
N PHE A 99 8.27 -13.91 -4.49
CA PHE A 99 7.04 -14.25 -3.75
C PHE A 99 6.89 -15.77 -3.44
N VAL A 100 7.85 -16.61 -3.83
CA VAL A 100 7.61 -17.99 -4.28
C VAL A 100 7.72 -19.06 -3.18
N VAL A 101 8.29 -18.82 -2.00
CA VAL A 101 8.29 -19.88 -0.96
C VAL A 101 7.99 -19.37 0.45
N THR A 102 8.29 -18.10 0.74
CA THR A 102 7.99 -17.45 2.03
C THR A 102 6.90 -16.37 1.93
N GLY A 103 6.44 -16.03 0.72
CA GLY A 103 5.65 -14.84 0.43
C GLY A 103 4.24 -14.83 1.04
N LEU A 104 3.48 -15.91 0.93
CA LEU A 104 2.06 -15.90 1.33
C LEU A 104 1.85 -15.70 2.86
N PRO A 105 2.51 -16.47 3.75
CA PRO A 105 2.31 -16.30 5.20
C PRO A 105 2.76 -14.93 5.69
N ILE A 106 3.89 -14.44 5.18
CA ILE A 106 4.42 -13.11 5.52
C ILE A 106 3.55 -11.99 4.95
N SER A 107 2.99 -12.16 3.75
CA SER A 107 2.04 -11.20 3.18
C SER A 107 0.78 -11.09 4.03
N ILE A 108 0.30 -12.20 4.60
CA ILE A 108 -0.85 -12.18 5.51
C ILE A 108 -0.50 -11.43 6.80
N LEU A 109 0.66 -11.71 7.42
CA LEU A 109 1.11 -11.00 8.62
C LEU A 109 1.26 -9.49 8.36
N THR A 110 1.82 -9.13 7.22
CA THR A 110 1.95 -7.74 6.78
C THR A 110 0.58 -7.11 6.56
N ALA A 111 -0.32 -7.80 5.87
CA ALA A 111 -1.66 -7.30 5.59
C ALA A 111 -2.52 -7.07 6.85
N ILE A 112 -2.18 -7.74 7.97
CA ILE A 112 -2.79 -7.52 9.28
C ILE A 112 -2.06 -6.43 10.06
N LEU A 113 -0.73 -6.48 10.15
CA LEU A 113 0.04 -5.52 10.94
C LEU A 113 -0.04 -4.10 10.36
N TRP A 114 0.16 -3.97 9.05
CA TRP A 114 0.18 -2.68 8.36
C TRP A 114 -1.04 -1.80 8.68
N PRO A 115 -2.30 -2.25 8.50
CA PRO A 115 -3.47 -1.43 8.77
C PRO A 115 -3.66 -1.12 10.26
N ILE A 116 -3.18 -1.97 11.17
CA ILE A 116 -3.18 -1.70 12.61
C ILE A 116 -2.25 -0.53 12.93
N VAL A 117 -1.02 -0.57 12.43
CA VAL A 117 -0.03 0.48 12.69
C VAL A 117 -0.46 1.80 12.04
N VAL A 118 -0.85 1.77 10.76
CA VAL A 118 -1.32 2.97 10.04
C VAL A 118 -2.57 3.55 10.69
N GLY A 119 -3.54 2.69 11.04
CA GLY A 119 -4.77 3.12 11.70
C GLY A 119 -4.54 3.70 13.09
N ALA A 120 -3.64 3.11 13.89
CA ALA A 120 -3.28 3.66 15.20
C ALA A 120 -2.55 5.01 15.10
N MET A 121 -1.82 5.23 14.00
CA MET A 121 -1.11 6.49 13.75
C MET A 121 -1.94 7.53 12.99
N SER A 122 -3.14 7.18 12.52
CA SER A 122 -4.05 8.08 11.82
C SER A 122 -5.18 8.56 12.72
N GLN A 123 -5.42 9.86 12.72
CA GLN A 123 -6.53 10.45 13.47
C GLN A 123 -7.87 10.24 12.74
N ASN A 124 -7.84 10.18 11.42
CA ASN A 124 -9.05 10.21 10.58
C ASN A 124 -9.44 8.84 10.03
N GLN A 125 -8.62 7.81 10.23
CA GLN A 125 -8.86 6.47 9.68
C GLN A 125 -9.26 5.49 10.78
N SER A 126 -10.08 4.50 10.42
CA SER A 126 -10.43 3.39 11.29
C SER A 126 -9.57 2.19 10.97
N ILE A 127 -8.97 1.57 11.99
CA ILE A 127 -8.16 0.35 11.86
C ILE A 127 -8.94 -0.74 11.12
N TRP A 128 -10.21 -0.98 11.49
CA TRP A 128 -11.03 -2.04 10.88
C TRP A 128 -11.30 -1.81 9.39
N LYS A 129 -11.50 -0.55 9.01
CA LYS A 129 -11.75 -0.18 7.62
C LYS A 129 -10.47 -0.30 6.80
N LEU A 130 -9.32 0.11 7.34
CA LEU A 130 -8.03 -0.11 6.71
C LEU A 130 -7.67 -1.59 6.58
N LEU A 131 -8.01 -2.41 7.59
CA LEU A 131 -7.79 -3.85 7.53
C LEU A 131 -8.60 -4.48 6.41
N LEU A 132 -9.88 -4.13 6.31
CA LEU A 132 -10.74 -4.61 5.22
C LEU A 132 -10.20 -4.18 3.84
N ALA A 133 -9.77 -2.92 3.70
CA ALA A 133 -9.18 -2.41 2.47
C ALA A 133 -7.90 -3.17 2.08
N SER A 134 -7.01 -3.39 3.04
CA SER A 134 -5.76 -4.12 2.85
C SER A 134 -6.01 -5.57 2.42
N LEU A 135 -6.98 -6.26 3.05
CA LEU A 135 -7.34 -7.64 2.70
C LEU A 135 -7.96 -7.73 1.30
N ILE A 136 -8.89 -6.82 0.96
CA ILE A 136 -9.46 -6.75 -0.40
C ILE A 136 -8.35 -6.48 -1.41
N GLY A 137 -7.49 -5.49 -1.13
CA GLY A 137 -6.37 -5.15 -2.00
C GLY A 137 -5.39 -6.29 -2.20
N LEU A 138 -5.15 -7.10 -1.15
CA LEU A 138 -4.30 -8.27 -1.22
C LEU A 138 -4.91 -9.32 -2.15
N VAL A 139 -6.20 -9.65 -1.97
CA VAL A 139 -6.92 -10.60 -2.84
C VAL A 139 -6.91 -10.13 -4.28
N LEU A 140 -7.28 -8.87 -4.53
CA LEU A 140 -7.30 -8.30 -5.89
C LEU A 140 -5.90 -8.26 -6.51
N GLY A 141 -4.88 -7.89 -5.73
CA GLY A 141 -3.50 -7.87 -6.16
C GLY A 141 -3.03 -9.26 -6.60
N TYR A 142 -3.30 -10.29 -5.81
CA TYR A 142 -2.95 -11.68 -6.17
C TYR A 142 -3.68 -12.17 -7.42
N VAL A 143 -4.97 -11.84 -7.56
CA VAL A 143 -5.74 -12.17 -8.76
C VAL A 143 -5.10 -11.53 -10.00
N VAL A 144 -4.80 -10.23 -9.95
CA VAL A 144 -4.20 -9.52 -11.09
C VAL A 144 -2.79 -10.03 -11.39
N ALA A 145 -1.97 -10.27 -10.37
CA ALA A 145 -0.64 -10.84 -10.53
C ALA A 145 -0.68 -12.20 -11.22
N PHE A 146 -1.61 -13.06 -10.80
CA PHE A 146 -1.82 -14.38 -11.40
C PHE A 146 -2.19 -14.29 -12.89
N PHE A 147 -3.07 -13.37 -13.27
CA PHE A 147 -3.42 -13.18 -14.69
C PHE A 147 -2.27 -12.58 -15.52
N ALA A 148 -1.40 -11.78 -14.91
CA ALA A 148 -0.26 -11.17 -15.62
C ALA A 148 0.93 -12.13 -15.79
N ALA A 149 1.20 -12.99 -14.81
CA ALA A 149 2.35 -13.89 -14.78
C ALA A 149 2.00 -15.35 -15.15
N GLY A 150 0.72 -15.72 -15.10
CA GLY A 150 0.31 -17.11 -15.23
C GLY A 150 0.89 -18.00 -14.11
N GLN A 151 1.13 -19.27 -14.44
CA GLN A 151 1.62 -20.25 -13.46
C GLN A 151 3.14 -20.31 -13.34
N ASP A 152 3.90 -19.59 -14.15
CA ASP A 152 5.36 -19.56 -14.06
C ASP A 152 5.80 -18.65 -12.90
N PRO A 153 6.31 -19.20 -11.78
CA PRO A 153 6.67 -18.42 -10.60
C PRO A 153 7.81 -17.43 -10.84
N THR A 154 8.64 -17.66 -11.86
CA THR A 154 9.81 -16.82 -12.17
C THR A 154 9.43 -15.48 -12.83
N SER A 155 8.21 -15.37 -13.36
CA SER A 155 7.69 -14.17 -13.99
C SER A 155 7.02 -13.18 -12.99
N TRP A 156 6.69 -13.66 -11.79
CA TRP A 156 6.02 -12.90 -10.72
C TRP A 156 6.81 -11.69 -10.21
N PRO A 157 8.15 -11.74 -10.09
CA PRO A 157 8.98 -10.63 -9.66
C PRO A 157 9.12 -9.46 -10.65
N ASN A 158 8.39 -9.47 -11.77
CA ASN A 158 8.49 -8.46 -12.82
C ASN A 158 7.18 -7.66 -12.91
N LEU A 159 6.53 -7.64 -14.10
CA LEU A 159 5.29 -6.91 -14.32
C LEU A 159 4.19 -7.25 -13.31
N ALA A 160 4.07 -8.53 -12.92
CA ALA A 160 3.06 -8.98 -11.97
C ALA A 160 3.25 -8.35 -10.58
N ALA A 161 4.48 -8.17 -10.09
CA ALA A 161 4.74 -7.46 -8.84
C ALA A 161 4.34 -5.97 -8.94
N ILE A 162 4.60 -5.32 -10.06
CA ILE A 162 4.20 -3.91 -10.28
C ILE A 162 2.69 -3.79 -10.22
N LEU A 163 1.97 -4.66 -10.93
CA LEU A 163 0.52 -4.66 -10.97
C LEU A 163 -0.10 -5.04 -9.61
N PHE A 164 0.48 -6.02 -8.91
CA PHE A 164 0.06 -6.39 -7.55
C PHE A 164 0.05 -5.16 -6.64
N TRP A 165 1.18 -4.46 -6.56
CA TRP A 165 1.34 -3.32 -5.66
C TRP A 165 0.50 -2.13 -6.10
N ALA A 166 0.35 -1.91 -7.40
CA ALA A 166 -0.56 -0.89 -7.94
C ALA A 166 -2.01 -1.15 -7.50
N VAL A 167 -2.49 -2.39 -7.61
CA VAL A 167 -3.86 -2.77 -7.25
C VAL A 167 -4.08 -2.70 -5.74
N TRP A 168 -3.12 -3.21 -4.96
CA TRP A 168 -3.18 -3.12 -3.50
C TRP A 168 -3.19 -1.64 -3.05
N GLY A 169 -2.26 -0.83 -3.56
CA GLY A 169 -2.15 0.59 -3.24
C GLY A 169 -3.41 1.37 -3.65
N GLY A 170 -3.95 1.12 -4.85
CA GLY A 170 -5.18 1.76 -5.31
C GLY A 170 -6.40 1.40 -4.47
N THR A 171 -6.54 0.13 -4.08
CA THR A 171 -7.63 -0.32 -3.19
C THR A 171 -7.56 0.39 -1.84
N VAL A 172 -6.36 0.48 -1.26
CA VAL A 172 -6.13 1.20 0.00
C VAL A 172 -6.41 2.70 -0.16
N GLY A 173 -5.95 3.34 -1.24
CA GLY A 173 -6.21 4.76 -1.53
C GLY A 173 -7.70 5.08 -1.68
N ALA A 174 -8.44 4.22 -2.37
CA ALA A 174 -9.89 4.33 -2.51
C ALA A 174 -10.58 4.28 -1.14
N ALA A 175 -10.16 3.34 -0.28
CA ALA A 175 -10.69 3.18 1.06
C ALA A 175 -10.36 4.37 1.97
N LEU A 176 -9.12 4.87 1.93
CA LEU A 176 -8.70 6.06 2.69
C LEU A 176 -9.60 7.26 2.41
N SER A 177 -10.00 7.46 1.15
CA SER A 177 -10.95 8.50 0.73
C SER A 177 -12.40 8.18 1.09
N ALA A 178 -12.85 6.95 0.85
CA ALA A 178 -14.26 6.59 1.05
C ALA A 178 -14.67 6.50 2.53
N TRP A 179 -13.71 6.27 3.42
CA TRP A 179 -13.97 5.84 4.79
C TRP A 179 -13.34 6.74 5.87
N SER A 180 -12.76 7.87 5.48
CA SER A 180 -12.29 8.90 6.40
C SER A 180 -13.43 9.38 7.31
N LYS A 181 -13.11 9.59 8.59
CA LYS A 181 -14.03 10.15 9.59
C LYS A 181 -14.33 11.63 9.33
#